data_AF-A0A5K1ECS6-F1
#
_entry.id   AF-A0A5K1ECS6-F1
#
_cell.length_a   1.000
_cell.length_b   1.000
_cell.length_c   1.000
_cell.angle_alpha   90.00
_cell.angle_beta   90.00
_cell.angle_gamma   90.00
#
_symmetry.space_group_name_H-M   'P 1'
#
loop_
_entity.id
_entity.type
_entity.pdbx_description
1 polymer ?
#
loop_
_entity_poly.entity_id
_entity_poly.type
_entity_poly.pdbx_seq_one_letter_code
_entity_poly.pdbx_strand_id
1 'polypeptide(L)' 'NGESIHVLHYGPGQKYEPHFDYFNDKHNIALGGHRMATVLMYLADVKLGGETVFPSVE' A
#
# COMPACT_ATOMS: atom_id res chain seq x y z
N ASN A 1 14.59 -5.14 -10.62
CA ASN A 1 14.46 -4.14 -9.56
C ASN A 1 12.99 -3.96 -9.25
N GLY A 2 12.53 -4.65 -8.21
CA GLY A 2 11.17 -4.62 -7.68
C GLY A 2 11.19 -5.43 -6.39
N GLU A 3 10.41 -5.02 -5.40
CA GLU A 3 10.24 -5.78 -4.18
C GLU A 3 9.44 -7.06 -4.45
N SER A 4 9.56 -8.06 -3.57
CA SER A 4 8.70 -9.24 -3.62
C SER A 4 7.24 -8.85 -3.45
N ILE A 5 6.32 -9.63 -4.05
CA ILE A 5 4.88 -9.37 -3.92
C ILE A 5 4.45 -9.57 -2.46
N HIS A 6 3.74 -8.59 -1.91
CA HIS A 6 3.11 -8.68 -0.60
C HIS A 6 1.62 -9.00 -0.76
N VAL A 7 1.13 -9.99 0.00
CA VAL A 7 -0.28 -10.40 0.00
C VAL A 7 -0.91 -10.08 1.35
N LEU A 8 -2.03 -9.37 1.35
CA LEU A 8 -2.75 -8.95 2.53
C LEU A 8 -4.18 -9.50 2.51
N HIS A 9 -4.72 -9.85 3.68
CA HIS A 9 -6.09 -10.29 3.85
C HIS A 9 -6.74 -9.47 4.98
N TYR A 10 -7.74 -8.65 4.62
CA TYR A 10 -8.46 -7.80 5.55
C TYR A 10 -9.80 -8.45 5.93
N GLY A 11 -9.99 -8.69 7.22
CA GLY A 11 -11.25 -9.11 7.80
C GLY A 11 -12.20 -7.94 8.11
N PRO A 12 -13.44 -8.22 8.55
CA PRO A 12 -14.41 -7.19 8.91
C PRO A 12 -13.85 -6.18 9.92
N GLY A 13 -13.98 -4.89 9.60
CA GLY A 13 -13.52 -3.78 10.46
C GLY A 13 -12.02 -3.51 10.44
N GLN A 14 -11.21 -4.34 9.75
CA GLN A 14 -9.79 -4.04 9.56
C GLN A 14 -9.61 -2.97 8.49
N LYS A 15 -8.61 -2.13 8.70
CA LYS A 15 -8.24 -1.07 7.77
C LYS A 15 -6.74 -0.79 7.84
N TYR A 16 -6.27 -0.04 6.88
CA TYR A 16 -4.97 0.62 6.92
C TYR A 16 -5.19 2.13 6.82
N GLU A 17 -4.53 2.90 7.67
CA GLU A 17 -4.67 4.36 7.63
C GLU A 17 -3.97 4.94 6.38
N PRO A 18 -4.47 6.06 5.82
CA PRO A 18 -3.80 6.71 4.70
C PRO A 18 -2.33 7.03 4.99
N HIS A 19 -1.44 6.67 4.06
CA HIS A 19 0.00 6.83 4.19
C HIS A 19 0.67 6.89 2.81
N PHE A 20 1.98 7.16 2.81
CA PHE A 20 2.82 7.06 1.63
C PHE A 20 3.64 5.77 1.67
N ASP A 21 3.75 5.11 0.52
CA ASP A 21 4.55 3.88 0.39
C ASP A 21 6.06 4.14 0.37
N TYR A 22 6.49 5.38 0.09
CA TYR A 22 7.91 5.76 0.03
C TYR A 22 8.48 6.05 1.43
N PHE A 23 9.81 5.96 1.54
CA PHE A 23 10.53 6.24 2.77
C PHE A 23 11.03 7.69 2.80
N ASN A 24 10.90 8.35 3.95
CA ASN A 24 11.42 9.71 4.16
C ASN A 24 12.85 9.73 4.73
N ASP A 25 13.30 8.64 5.34
CA ASP A 25 14.60 8.59 6.00
C ASP A 25 15.67 7.92 5.12
N LYS A 26 16.90 8.41 5.24
CA LYS A 26 18.03 7.95 4.43
C LYS A 26 18.42 6.50 4.69
N HIS A 27 18.09 5.95 5.86
CA HIS A 27 18.48 4.60 6.24
C HIS A 27 17.64 3.56 5.48
N ASN A 28 16.32 3.71 5.49
CA ASN A 28 15.41 2.81 4.77
C ASN A 28 15.57 2.91 3.25
N ILE A 29 15.84 4.11 2.72
CA ILE A 29 16.14 4.30 1.28
C ILE A 29 17.41 3.55 0.88
N ALA A 30 18.45 3.56 1.72
CA ALA A 30 19.71 2.89 1.41
C ALA A 30 19.58 1.36 1.43
N LEU A 31 18.69 0.81 2.27
CA LEU A 31 18.50 -0.64 2.42
C LEU A 31 17.49 -1.23 1.43
N GLY A 32 16.36 -0.54 1.19
CA GLY A 32 15.27 -1.02 0.34
C GLY A 32 15.21 -0.39 -1.05
N GLY A 33 15.98 0.67 -1.29
CA GLY A 33 15.76 1.56 -2.44
C GLY A 33 14.57 2.48 -2.23
N HIS A 34 14.37 3.43 -3.16
CA HIS A 34 13.20 4.30 -3.14
C HIS A 34 12.07 3.68 -3.97
N ARG A 35 10.90 3.48 -3.35
CA ARG A 35 9.69 3.04 -4.07
C ARG A 35 9.19 4.18 -4.94
N MET A 36 9.20 3.97 -6.25
CA MET A 36 8.79 4.97 -7.23
C MET A 36 7.32 4.83 -7.64
N ALA A 37 6.78 3.61 -7.56
CA ALA A 37 5.39 3.31 -7.89
C ALA A 37 4.94 2.05 -7.15
N THR A 38 3.64 1.96 -6.90
CA THR A 38 2.97 0.79 -6.33
C THR A 38 1.96 0.24 -7.33
N VAL A 39 2.00 -1.07 -7.56
CA VAL A 39 0.96 -1.79 -8.32
C VAL A 39 0.09 -2.51 -7.30
N LEU A 40 -1.16 -2.06 -7.15
CA LEU A 40 -2.13 -2.67 -6.25
C LEU A 40 -3.09 -3.56 -7.05
N MET A 41 -3.28 -4.80 -6.59
CA MET A 41 -4.17 -5.77 -7.22
C MET A 41 -5.23 -6.24 -6.23
N TYR A 42 -6.50 -6.13 -6.61
CA TYR A 42 -7.60 -6.72 -5.86
C TYR A 42 -7.76 -8.19 -6.26
N LEU A 43 -7.60 -9.10 -5.28
CA LEU A 43 -7.62 -10.55 -5.52
C LEU A 43 -8.99 -11.19 -5.23
N ALA A 44 -9.93 -10.43 -4.67
CA ALA A 44 -11.30 -10.85 -4.39
C ALA A 44 -12.25 -9.65 -4.33
N ASP A 45 -13.52 -9.88 -4.66
CA ASP A 45 -14.57 -8.88 -4.51
C ASP A 45 -14.95 -8.67 -3.04
N VAL A 46 -15.22 -7.42 -2.67
CA VAL A 46 -15.64 -7.02 -1.32
C VAL A 46 -17.09 -6.52 -1.37
N LYS A 47 -17.94 -7.03 -0.48
CA LYS A 47 -19.38 -6.68 -0.47
C LYS A 47 -19.66 -5.26 0.01
N LEU A 48 -18.88 -4.75 0.96
CA LEU A 48 -19.06 -3.43 1.57
C LEU A 48 -17.75 -2.95 2.20
N GLY A 49 -17.39 -1.68 1.98
CA GLY A 49 -16.14 -1.09 2.47
C GLY A 49 -14.91 -1.64 1.74
N GLY A 50 -13.73 -1.45 2.33
CA GLY A 50 -12.47 -1.98 1.81
C GLY A 50 -11.94 -1.23 0.58
N GLU A 51 -12.46 -0.03 0.32
CA GLU A 51 -12.00 0.83 -0.77
C GLU A 51 -10.57 1.31 -0.52
N THR A 52 -9.80 1.49 -1.59
CA THR A 52 -8.57 2.27 -1.52
C THR A 52 -8.93 3.74 -1.69
N VAL A 53 -8.75 4.52 -0.63
CA VAL A 53 -9.05 5.95 -0.62
C VAL A 53 -7.75 6.74 -0.76
N PHE A 54 -7.74 7.72 -1.66
CA PHE A 54 -6.68 8.72 -1.80
C PHE A 54 -7.21 10.08 -1.29
N PRO A 55 -6.98 10.46 -0.02
CA PRO A 55 -7.63 11.64 0.57
C PRO A 55 -7.20 12.99 -0.03
N SER A 56 -6.08 13.01 -0.76
CA SER A 56 -5.47 14.21 -1.32
C SER A 56 -5.48 14.23 -2.86
N VAL A 57 -6.27 13.36 -3.48
CA VAL A 57 -6.54 13.43 -4.93
C VAL A 57 -7.66 14.44 -5.16
N GLU A 58 -7.41 15.41 -6.04
CA GLU A 58 -8.45 16.23 -6.69
C GLU A 58 -9.13 15.44 -7.81
#